data_AF-A0A939XNZ3-F1
#
_entry.id   AF-A0A939XNZ3-F1
#
_cell.length_a   1.000
_cell.length_b   1.000
_cell.length_c   1.000
_cell.angle_alpha   90.00
_cell.angle_beta   90.00
_cell.angle_gamma   90.00
#
_symmetry.space_group_name_H-M   'P 1'
#
loop_
_entity.id
_entity.type
_entity.pdbx_description
1 polymer ?
#
loop_
_entity_poly.entity_id
_entity_poly.type
_entity_poly.pdbx_seq_one_letter_code
_entity_poly.pdbx_strand_id
1 'polypeptide(L)'
;EPELMRLIAEWQAKLNACRGRAPANVSFTPTWPRPAKARRRPDMLVRSSVPHGTETRRSRTSVVGLWLTARSVREVSRTVAPDMAWWLPPVIWPNEEDAWKRTILEARRNGARHFVCNAPWQAAFFAELPAAREPLDLIAGPFCNLANAFAIEAMARLGFSAAFVSPELSGEDFLALPAQSPLPLGMVLGGFWPMGIGRHAPEGIKPGEPFQSPKGESFWTRKFGQNTWVFPAWPLDLSAKKAELEAAGYSFFAQLDGAPPKTLAVNPRPGLFNWDGRLL
;
A
#
# COMPACT_ATOMS: atom_id res chain seq x y z
N GLU A 1 -44.87 -12.18 31.73
CA GLU A 1 -44.63 -13.34 30.85
C GLU A 1 -43.49 -14.20 31.40
N PRO A 2 -43.73 -15.48 31.75
CA PRO A 2 -42.73 -16.35 32.37
C PRO A 2 -41.55 -16.72 31.46
N GLU A 3 -41.79 -16.87 30.16
CA GLU A 3 -40.76 -17.27 29.20
C GLU A 3 -39.70 -16.19 28.99
N LEU A 4 -40.12 -14.92 28.92
CA LEU A 4 -39.20 -13.78 28.81
C LEU A 4 -38.26 -13.71 30.03
N MET A 5 -38.78 -13.94 31.23
CA MET A 5 -37.98 -13.97 32.45
C MET A 5 -36.97 -15.12 32.46
N ARG A 6 -37.33 -16.28 31.89
CA ARG A 6 -36.42 -17.41 31.74
C ARG A 6 -35.27 -17.11 30.76
N LEU A 7 -35.59 -16.49 29.63
CA LEU A 7 -34.60 -16.04 28.64
C LEU A 7 -33.63 -15.02 29.25
N ILE A 8 -34.15 -14.01 29.95
CA ILE A 8 -33.32 -13.01 30.64
C ILE A 8 -32.37 -13.68 31.64
N ALA A 9 -32.89 -14.60 32.47
CA ALA A 9 -32.06 -15.30 33.46
C ALA A 9 -30.95 -16.15 32.80
N GLU A 10 -31.25 -16.83 31.69
CA GLU A 10 -30.27 -17.61 30.93
C GLU A 10 -29.16 -16.73 30.35
N TRP A 11 -29.53 -15.59 29.74
CA TRP A 11 -28.56 -14.64 29.19
C TRP A 11 -27.74 -13.95 30.28
N GLN A 12 -28.35 -13.63 31.43
CA GLN A 12 -27.63 -13.09 32.60
C GLN A 12 -26.60 -14.09 33.13
N ALA A 13 -26.95 -15.37 33.19
CA ALA A 13 -26.05 -16.44 33.61
C ALA A 13 -24.87 -16.61 32.64
N LYS A 14 -25.14 -16.59 31.33
CA LYS A 14 -24.09 -16.61 30.30
C LYS A 14 -23.17 -15.40 30.41
N LEU A 15 -23.72 -14.19 30.57
CA LEU A 15 -22.94 -12.97 30.74
C LEU A 15 -22.06 -13.02 32.00
N ASN A 16 -22.58 -13.52 33.12
CA ASN A 16 -21.83 -13.67 34.36
C ASN A 16 -20.72 -14.71 34.24
N ALA A 17 -20.95 -15.82 33.54
CA ALA A 17 -19.93 -16.82 33.25
C ALA A 17 -18.83 -16.29 32.31
N CYS A 18 -19.16 -15.32 31.46
CA CYS A 18 -18.22 -14.64 30.56
C CYS A 18 -17.54 -13.41 31.17
N ARG A 19 -17.82 -13.04 32.43
CA ARG A 19 -17.07 -11.96 33.11
C ARG A 19 -15.63 -12.44 33.28
N GLY A 20 -14.75 -11.94 32.41
CA GLY A 20 -13.31 -12.18 32.49
C GLY A 20 -12.76 -11.74 33.85
N ARG A 21 -11.52 -12.14 34.13
CA ARG A 21 -10.81 -11.68 35.33
C ARG A 21 -10.74 -10.15 35.33
N ALA A 22 -10.81 -9.55 36.52
CA ALA A 22 -10.56 -8.13 36.66
C ALA A 22 -9.23 -7.78 35.96
N PRO A 23 -9.18 -6.70 35.16
CA PRO A 23 -7.97 -6.34 34.44
C PRO A 23 -6.85 -6.12 35.47
N ALA A 24 -5.86 -7.01 35.45
CA ALA A 24 -4.62 -6.80 36.18
C ALA A 24 -3.76 -5.85 35.35
N ASN A 25 -3.18 -4.83 35.98
CA ASN A 25 -2.22 -3.98 35.32
C ASN A 25 -1.04 -4.82 34.83
N VAL A 26 -0.83 -4.85 33.52
CA VAL A 26 0.34 -5.50 32.92
C VAL A 26 1.42 -4.44 32.79
N SER A 27 2.51 -4.60 33.55
CA SER A 27 3.73 -3.83 33.32
C SER A 27 4.51 -4.48 32.19
N PHE A 28 4.53 -3.85 31.02
CA PHE A 28 5.31 -4.30 29.86
C PHE A 28 6.07 -3.12 29.27
N THR A 29 7.37 -3.29 29.08
CA THR A 29 8.23 -2.34 28.36
C THR A 29 8.65 -2.98 27.05
N PRO A 30 8.20 -2.49 25.88
CA PRO A 30 8.60 -3.06 24.62
C PRO A 30 10.09 -2.83 24.34
N THR A 31 10.75 -3.84 23.77
CA THR A 31 12.09 -3.68 23.19
C THR A 31 11.96 -2.95 21.86
N TRP A 32 12.48 -1.74 21.76
CA TRP A 32 12.44 -0.95 20.53
C TRP A 32 13.26 -1.59 19.40
N PRO A 33 12.75 -1.56 18.15
CA PRO A 33 13.52 -1.99 16.99
C PRO A 33 14.80 -1.16 16.85
N ARG A 34 15.87 -1.79 16.35
CA ARG A 34 17.11 -1.07 16.04
C ARG A 34 16.96 -0.30 14.73
N PRO A 35 17.17 1.02 14.72
CA PRO A 35 17.06 1.79 13.48
C PRO A 35 18.11 1.35 12.44
N ALA A 36 17.68 1.23 11.18
CA ALA A 36 18.57 1.00 10.07
C ALA A 36 19.11 2.32 9.52
N LYS A 37 20.33 2.27 8.98
CA LYS A 37 20.85 3.42 8.22
C LYS A 37 20.07 3.56 6.92
N ALA A 38 19.54 4.76 6.69
CA ALA A 38 18.88 5.10 5.43
C ALA A 38 19.86 4.90 4.27
N ARG A 39 19.50 4.00 3.33
CA ARG A 39 20.20 3.85 2.06
C ARG A 39 19.33 4.45 0.98
N ARG A 40 19.88 5.41 0.23
CA ARG A 40 19.18 6.02 -0.91
C ARG A 40 18.77 4.95 -1.91
N ARG A 41 17.49 4.93 -2.28
CA ARG A 41 16.95 4.10 -3.36
C ARG A 41 16.38 5.00 -4.46
N PRO A 42 16.20 4.49 -5.69
CA PRO A 42 15.59 5.27 -6.77
C PRO A 42 14.13 5.61 -6.46
N ASP A 43 13.70 6.82 -6.83
CA ASP A 43 12.30 7.21 -6.81
C ASP A 43 11.50 6.43 -7.86
N MET A 44 10.21 6.19 -7.62
CA MET A 44 9.34 5.38 -8.46
C MET A 44 8.28 6.25 -9.13
N LEU A 45 8.20 6.20 -10.46
CA LEU A 45 7.02 6.67 -11.18
C LEU A 45 6.12 5.47 -11.47
N VAL A 46 5.01 5.34 -10.75
CA VAL A 46 4.14 4.16 -10.77
C VAL A 46 3.03 4.32 -11.79
N ARG A 47 3.01 3.48 -12.83
CA ARG A 47 2.09 3.59 -13.96
C ARG A 47 1.18 2.37 -14.06
N SER A 48 0.05 2.55 -14.75
CA SER A 48 -0.85 1.45 -15.14
C SER A 48 -0.59 0.90 -16.55
N SER A 49 0.16 1.64 -17.37
CA SER A 49 0.49 1.27 -18.75
C SER A 49 1.99 1.00 -18.90
N VAL A 50 2.33 0.10 -19.81
CA VAL A 50 3.72 -0.25 -20.11
C VAL A 50 4.46 0.98 -20.68
N PRO A 51 5.65 1.32 -20.17
CA PRO A 51 6.45 2.41 -20.71
C PRO A 51 6.98 2.09 -22.11
N HIS A 52 7.14 3.11 -22.96
CA HIS A 52 7.64 2.94 -24.33
C HIS A 52 8.89 3.78 -24.60
N GLY A 53 9.77 3.28 -25.48
CA GLY A 53 10.95 4.02 -25.94
C GLY A 53 11.90 4.45 -24.82
N THR A 54 12.24 5.74 -24.76
CA THR A 54 13.19 6.29 -23.78
C THR A 54 12.72 6.20 -22.33
N GLU A 55 11.41 6.04 -22.08
CA GLU A 55 10.84 5.83 -20.74
C GLU A 55 11.30 4.51 -20.10
N THR A 56 11.73 3.55 -20.92
CA THR A 56 12.26 2.26 -20.46
C THR A 56 13.71 2.36 -19.97
N ARG A 57 14.39 3.49 -20.21
CA ARG A 57 15.79 3.68 -19.80
C ARG A 57 15.85 3.92 -18.30
N ARG A 58 16.64 3.08 -17.62
CA ARG A 58 16.91 3.21 -16.19
C ARG A 58 17.67 4.50 -15.90
N SER A 59 17.15 5.30 -14.97
CA SER A 59 17.91 6.35 -14.32
C SER A 59 18.57 5.80 -13.05
N ARG A 60 19.69 6.39 -12.63
CA ARG A 60 20.26 6.11 -11.30
C ARG A 60 19.37 6.66 -10.17
N THR A 61 18.59 7.69 -10.47
CA THR A 61 17.76 8.41 -9.48
C THR A 61 16.30 7.98 -9.50
N SER A 62 15.84 7.35 -10.58
CA SER A 62 14.45 6.92 -10.72
C SER A 62 14.28 5.60 -11.47
N VAL A 63 13.19 4.92 -11.16
CA VAL A 63 12.77 3.67 -11.77
C VAL A 63 11.29 3.76 -12.14
N VAL A 64 10.89 3.06 -13.19
CA VAL A 64 9.47 2.91 -13.52
C VAL A 64 8.87 1.83 -12.63
N GLY A 65 7.85 2.22 -11.87
CA GLY A 65 6.93 1.31 -11.19
C GLY A 65 5.81 0.92 -12.15
N LEU A 66 5.45 -0.35 -12.18
CA LEU A 66 4.33 -0.83 -12.98
C LEU A 66 3.43 -1.72 -12.15
N TRP A 67 2.13 -1.44 -12.18
CA TRP A 67 1.13 -2.33 -11.61
C TRP A 67 1.22 -3.70 -12.29
N LEU A 68 1.53 -4.72 -11.51
CA LEU A 68 1.69 -6.09 -11.97
C LEU A 68 0.34 -6.61 -12.45
N THR A 69 0.28 -7.05 -13.70
CA THR A 69 -0.83 -7.77 -14.32
C THR A 69 -0.26 -8.83 -15.25
N ALA A 70 -1.04 -9.86 -15.59
CA ALA A 70 -0.61 -10.83 -16.60
C ALA A 70 -0.27 -10.16 -17.95
N ARG A 71 -0.97 -9.07 -18.30
CA ARG A 71 -0.71 -8.28 -19.49
C ARG A 71 0.64 -7.56 -19.42
N SER A 72 0.90 -6.82 -18.34
CA SER A 72 2.14 -6.06 -18.19
C SER A 72 3.37 -6.96 -18.19
N VAL A 73 3.29 -8.15 -17.58
CA VAL A 73 4.38 -9.13 -17.56
C VAL A 73 4.74 -9.64 -18.96
N ARG A 74 3.75 -9.77 -19.85
CA ARG A 74 3.93 -10.25 -21.23
C ARG A 74 4.38 -9.16 -22.20
N GLU A 75 3.93 -7.93 -21.99
CA GLU A 75 4.25 -6.78 -22.84
C GLU A 75 5.64 -6.20 -22.55
N VAL A 76 6.13 -6.29 -21.31
CA VAL A 76 7.48 -5.83 -20.95
C VAL A 76 8.52 -6.86 -21.41
N SER A 77 9.56 -6.38 -22.12
CA SER A 77 10.64 -7.24 -22.59
C SER A 77 11.49 -7.78 -21.44
N ARG A 78 12.10 -8.96 -21.64
CA ARG A 78 13.00 -9.58 -20.65
C ARG A 78 14.24 -8.75 -20.31
N THR A 79 14.62 -7.83 -21.20
CA THR A 79 15.74 -6.90 -20.96
C THR A 79 15.34 -5.76 -20.03
N VAL A 80 14.08 -5.34 -20.06
CA VAL A 80 13.55 -4.21 -19.26
C VAL A 80 12.98 -4.69 -17.91
N ALA A 81 12.36 -5.87 -17.88
CA ALA A 81 11.71 -6.41 -16.68
C ALA A 81 12.56 -6.40 -15.39
N PRO A 82 13.88 -6.70 -15.43
CA PRO A 82 14.73 -6.61 -14.25
C PRO A 82 14.83 -5.20 -13.67
N ASP A 83 14.75 -4.19 -14.52
CA ASP A 83 14.91 -2.78 -14.16
C ASP A 83 13.59 -2.09 -13.76
N MET A 84 12.47 -2.82 -13.70
CA MET A 84 11.20 -2.27 -13.23
C MET A 84 10.94 -2.59 -11.75
N ALA A 85 10.18 -1.73 -11.08
CA ALA A 85 9.55 -2.04 -9.80
C ALA A 85 8.13 -2.57 -10.03
N TRP A 86 7.87 -3.83 -9.69
CA TRP A 86 6.61 -4.52 -9.97
C TRP A 86 5.66 -4.42 -8.77
N TRP A 87 4.57 -3.68 -8.91
CA TRP A 87 3.63 -3.40 -7.82
C TRP A 87 2.48 -4.39 -7.83
N LEU A 88 2.39 -5.25 -6.81
CA LEU A 88 1.26 -6.16 -6.66
C LEU A 88 -0.01 -5.36 -6.31
N PRO A 89 -1.22 -5.84 -6.66
CA PRO A 89 -2.44 -5.20 -6.16
C PRO A 89 -2.50 -5.33 -4.63
N PRO A 90 -3.11 -4.37 -3.91
CA PRO A 90 -3.26 -4.41 -2.46
C PRO A 90 -4.23 -5.48 -1.97
N VAL A 91 -5.18 -5.89 -2.82
CA VAL A 91 -6.15 -6.93 -2.51
C VAL A 91 -6.06 -8.01 -3.57
N ILE A 92 -5.91 -9.25 -3.15
CA ILE A 92 -5.99 -10.45 -3.99
C ILE A 92 -7.03 -11.35 -3.33
N TRP A 93 -8.06 -11.74 -4.09
CA TRP A 93 -9.10 -12.62 -3.57
C TRP A 93 -8.65 -14.08 -3.60
N PRO A 94 -9.15 -14.95 -2.70
CA PRO A 94 -8.73 -16.36 -2.62
C PRO A 94 -8.83 -17.11 -3.96
N ASN A 95 -9.87 -16.84 -4.74
CA ASN A 95 -10.07 -17.45 -6.07
C ASN A 95 -9.11 -16.94 -7.16
N GLU A 96 -8.28 -15.94 -6.88
CA GLU A 96 -7.27 -15.39 -7.80
C GLU A 96 -5.84 -15.78 -7.41
N GLU A 97 -5.63 -16.37 -6.23
CA GLU A 97 -4.30 -16.62 -5.67
C GLU A 97 -3.40 -17.43 -6.61
N ASP A 98 -3.93 -18.54 -7.16
CA ASP A 98 -3.20 -19.37 -8.13
C ASP A 98 -2.82 -18.61 -9.41
N ALA A 99 -3.71 -17.73 -9.89
CA ALA A 99 -3.44 -16.91 -11.07
C ALA A 99 -2.34 -15.88 -10.80
N TRP A 100 -2.32 -15.29 -9.61
CA TRP A 100 -1.25 -14.37 -9.18
C TRP A 100 0.07 -15.09 -8.99
N LYS A 101 0.06 -16.28 -8.38
CA LYS A 101 1.26 -17.12 -8.24
C LYS A 101 1.90 -17.41 -9.61
N ARG A 102 1.10 -17.80 -10.60
CA ARG A 102 1.57 -18.01 -11.99
C ARG A 102 2.12 -16.73 -12.62
N THR A 103 1.45 -15.60 -12.41
CA THR A 103 1.89 -14.29 -12.95
C THR A 103 3.22 -13.85 -12.35
N ILE A 104 3.41 -14.02 -11.03
CA ILE A 104 4.65 -13.71 -10.33
C ILE A 104 5.79 -14.64 -10.79
N LEU A 105 5.50 -15.94 -10.94
CA LEU A 105 6.42 -16.92 -11.51
C LEU A 105 6.88 -16.53 -12.93
N GLU A 106 5.94 -16.10 -13.79
CA GLU A 106 6.24 -15.62 -15.14
C GLU A 106 7.12 -14.36 -15.11
N ALA A 107 6.79 -13.39 -14.25
CA ALA A 107 7.60 -12.19 -14.07
C ALA A 107 9.03 -12.52 -13.64
N ARG A 108 9.20 -13.44 -12.68
CA ARG A 108 10.53 -13.91 -12.24
C ARG A 108 11.30 -14.60 -13.35
N ARG A 109 10.65 -15.43 -14.17
CA ARG A 109 11.29 -16.06 -15.36
C ARG A 109 11.73 -15.03 -16.40
N ASN A 110 11.01 -13.90 -16.49
CA ASN A 110 11.40 -12.77 -17.34
C ASN A 110 12.48 -11.87 -16.70
N GLY A 111 12.98 -12.20 -15.51
CA GLY A 111 14.06 -11.50 -14.84
C GLY A 111 13.64 -10.39 -13.87
N ALA A 112 12.33 -10.18 -13.65
CA ALA A 112 11.83 -9.22 -12.67
C ALA A 112 12.42 -9.51 -11.29
N ARG A 113 13.00 -8.52 -10.61
CA ARG A 113 13.68 -8.72 -9.31
C ARG A 113 13.21 -7.80 -8.19
N HIS A 114 12.59 -6.66 -8.53
CA HIS A 114 12.09 -5.69 -7.56
C HIS A 114 10.56 -5.77 -7.50
N PHE A 115 10.01 -6.14 -6.34
CA PHE A 115 8.57 -6.25 -6.14
C PHE A 115 8.12 -5.40 -4.96
N VAL A 116 7.05 -4.64 -5.17
CA VAL A 116 6.35 -3.91 -4.12
C VAL A 116 5.11 -4.71 -3.75
N CYS A 117 5.11 -5.29 -2.56
CA CYS A 117 3.99 -6.08 -2.03
C CYS A 117 3.08 -5.17 -1.23
N ASN A 118 1.83 -5.04 -1.66
CA ASN A 118 0.86 -4.12 -1.07
C ASN A 118 0.00 -4.77 0.04
N ALA A 119 0.32 -6.00 0.44
CA ALA A 119 -0.13 -6.62 1.69
C ALA A 119 0.98 -7.52 2.27
N PRO A 120 1.15 -7.62 3.60
CA PRO A 120 2.26 -8.37 4.22
C PRO A 120 2.33 -9.85 3.81
N TRP A 121 1.18 -10.51 3.72
CA TRP A 121 1.09 -11.94 3.39
C TRP A 121 1.59 -12.26 1.98
N GLN A 122 1.64 -11.27 1.07
CA GLN A 122 2.13 -11.48 -0.30
C GLN A 122 3.60 -11.88 -0.35
N ALA A 123 4.37 -11.67 0.72
CA ALA A 123 5.71 -12.23 0.85
C ALA A 123 5.73 -13.76 0.68
N ALA A 124 4.64 -14.46 1.06
CA ALA A 124 4.51 -15.90 0.89
C ALA A 124 4.59 -16.36 -0.57
N PHE A 125 4.14 -15.54 -1.53
CA PHE A 125 4.27 -15.86 -2.96
C PHE A 125 5.72 -16.05 -3.40
N PHE A 126 6.66 -15.44 -2.68
CA PHE A 126 8.08 -15.45 -3.01
C PHE A 126 8.86 -16.50 -2.22
N ALA A 127 8.40 -16.86 -1.02
CA ALA A 127 9.00 -17.90 -0.20
C ALA A 127 8.99 -19.28 -0.90
N GLU A 128 7.97 -19.53 -1.72
CA GLU A 128 7.79 -20.79 -2.46
C GLU A 128 8.48 -20.81 -3.83
N LEU A 129 9.11 -19.70 -4.25
CA LEU A 129 9.73 -19.62 -5.58
C LEU A 129 11.09 -20.30 -5.58
N PRO A 130 11.48 -20.95 -6.69
CA PRO A 130 12.82 -21.49 -6.84
C PRO A 130 13.87 -20.41 -6.61
N ALA A 131 14.95 -20.77 -5.92
CA ALA A 131 16.10 -19.89 -5.75
C ALA A 131 16.59 -19.41 -7.13
N ALA A 132 16.69 -18.09 -7.30
CA ALA A 132 17.23 -17.48 -8.51
C ALA A 132 18.68 -17.05 -8.29
N ARG A 133 19.42 -16.83 -9.38
CA ARG A 133 20.81 -16.34 -9.32
C ARG A 133 20.92 -14.95 -8.68
N GLU A 134 19.96 -14.08 -8.94
CA GLU A 134 19.96 -12.72 -8.39
C GLU A 134 19.01 -12.60 -7.18
N PRO A 135 19.42 -11.85 -6.14
CA PRO A 135 18.62 -11.67 -4.94
C PRO A 135 17.31 -10.96 -5.26
N LEU A 136 16.26 -11.40 -4.59
CA LEU A 136 14.95 -10.77 -4.66
C LEU A 136 14.95 -9.51 -3.81
N ASP A 137 14.40 -8.43 -4.36
CA ASP A 137 14.19 -7.18 -3.64
C ASP A 137 12.71 -6.99 -3.36
N LEU A 138 12.29 -7.30 -2.14
CA LEU A 138 10.91 -7.12 -1.68
C LEU A 138 10.78 -5.80 -0.92
N ILE A 139 9.79 -4.99 -1.30
CA ILE A 139 9.45 -3.72 -0.66
C ILE A 139 8.03 -3.83 -0.13
N ALA A 140 7.83 -3.52 1.14
CA ALA A 140 6.48 -3.39 1.68
C ALA A 140 5.85 -2.12 1.09
N GLY A 141 4.74 -2.26 0.40
CA GLY A 141 4.06 -1.20 -0.33
C GLY A 141 3.21 -0.32 0.58
N PRO A 142 2.76 0.85 0.08
CA PRO A 142 2.08 1.84 0.90
C PRO A 142 0.72 1.36 1.44
N PHE A 143 0.12 0.34 0.81
CA PHE A 143 -1.13 -0.28 1.26
C PHE A 143 -0.96 -1.28 2.42
N CYS A 144 0.28 -1.59 2.81
CA CYS A 144 0.53 -2.30 4.08
C CYS A 144 0.21 -1.42 5.31
N ASN A 145 -0.10 -0.13 5.11
CA ASN A 145 -0.51 0.83 6.14
C ASN A 145 0.47 0.89 7.33
N LEU A 146 1.76 0.90 7.02
CA LEU A 146 2.83 0.89 8.02
C LEU A 146 2.93 2.26 8.67
N ALA A 147 2.64 2.31 9.97
CA ALA A 147 2.49 3.55 10.74
C ALA A 147 3.46 3.69 11.92
N ASN A 148 4.20 2.63 12.28
CA ASN A 148 5.11 2.64 13.43
C ASN A 148 6.27 1.65 13.27
N ALA A 149 7.31 1.81 14.08
CA ALA A 149 8.53 1.02 14.02
C ALA A 149 8.30 -0.50 14.17
N PHE A 150 7.36 -0.93 15.01
CA PHE A 150 7.08 -2.35 15.23
C PHE A 150 6.40 -3.00 14.03
N ALA A 151 5.47 -2.29 13.37
CA ALA A 151 4.88 -2.76 12.12
C ALA A 151 5.94 -2.90 11.03
N ILE A 152 6.90 -1.96 10.96
CA ILE A 152 8.03 -2.03 10.03
C ILE A 152 8.97 -3.19 10.38
N GLU A 153 9.23 -3.44 11.67
CA GLU A 153 10.03 -4.59 12.11
C GLU A 153 9.39 -5.92 11.71
N ALA A 154 8.06 -6.03 11.80
CA ALA A 154 7.35 -7.21 11.31
C ALA A 154 7.61 -7.45 9.82
N MET A 155 7.65 -6.40 9.00
CA MET A 155 8.02 -6.53 7.58
C MET A 155 9.49 -6.95 7.41
N ALA A 156 10.41 -6.40 8.21
CA ALA A 156 11.81 -6.80 8.16
C ALA A 156 11.98 -8.30 8.44
N ARG A 157 11.23 -8.83 9.42
CA ARG A 157 11.21 -10.27 9.77
C ARG A 157 10.62 -11.15 8.66
N LEU A 158 9.73 -10.60 7.83
CA LEU A 158 9.18 -11.26 6.64
C LEU A 158 10.14 -11.20 5.43
N GLY A 159 11.32 -10.58 5.57
CA GLY A 159 12.33 -10.51 4.51
C GLY A 159 12.23 -9.30 3.58
N PHE A 160 11.41 -8.29 3.93
CA PHE A 160 11.36 -7.04 3.20
C PHE A 160 12.65 -6.22 3.40
N SER A 161 13.13 -5.58 2.34
CA SER A 161 14.36 -4.78 2.30
C SER A 161 14.13 -3.28 2.53
N ALA A 162 12.88 -2.82 2.36
CA ALA A 162 12.43 -1.46 2.58
C ALA A 162 10.91 -1.42 2.74
N ALA A 163 10.39 -0.27 3.18
CA ALA A 163 8.97 -0.08 3.40
C ALA A 163 8.52 1.29 2.93
N PHE A 164 7.39 1.33 2.21
CA PHE A 164 6.59 2.53 2.10
C PHE A 164 5.75 2.69 3.38
N VAL A 165 5.76 3.90 3.94
CA VAL A 165 4.88 4.24 5.06
C VAL A 165 3.46 4.52 4.55
N SER A 166 2.47 4.41 5.46
CA SER A 166 1.12 4.85 5.17
C SER A 166 1.11 6.33 4.78
N PRO A 167 0.48 6.74 3.67
CA PRO A 167 0.34 8.15 3.32
C PRO A 167 -0.64 8.89 4.25
N GLU A 168 -1.31 8.19 5.16
CA GLU A 168 -2.34 8.75 6.04
C GLU A 168 -1.81 9.28 7.39
N LEU A 169 -0.50 9.20 7.65
CA LEU A 169 0.10 9.71 8.88
C LEU A 169 0.05 11.25 8.97
N SER A 170 0.23 11.76 10.19
CA SER A 170 0.46 13.19 10.41
C SER A 170 1.88 13.60 9.99
N GLY A 171 2.09 14.91 9.78
CA GLY A 171 3.42 15.45 9.51
C GLY A 171 4.43 15.13 10.62
N GLU A 172 4.00 15.23 11.88
CA GLU A 172 4.83 14.91 13.05
C GLU A 172 5.29 13.44 13.02
N ASP A 173 4.36 12.52 12.78
CA ASP A 173 4.66 11.08 12.70
C ASP A 173 5.59 10.76 11.53
N PHE A 174 5.39 11.39 10.37
CA PHE A 174 6.31 11.24 9.24
C PHE A 174 7.73 11.62 9.64
N LEU A 175 7.92 12.79 10.27
CA LEU A 175 9.26 13.28 10.60
C LEU A 175 9.94 12.49 11.73
N ALA A 176 9.17 11.91 12.65
CA ALA A 176 9.71 11.13 13.77
C ALA A 176 10.05 9.67 13.41
N LEU A 177 9.32 9.08 12.46
CA LEU A 177 9.36 7.63 12.20
C LEU A 177 10.72 7.10 11.68
N PRO A 178 11.44 7.77 10.76
CA PRO A 178 12.71 7.26 10.24
C PRO A 178 13.76 7.00 11.33
N ALA A 179 13.79 7.82 12.39
CA ALA A 179 14.71 7.67 13.51
C ALA A 179 14.53 6.34 14.29
N GLN A 180 13.38 5.68 14.12
CA GLN A 180 13.02 4.46 14.83
C GLN A 180 12.94 3.24 13.88
N SER A 181 13.05 3.47 12.57
CA SER A 181 12.72 2.46 11.57
C SER A 181 13.84 1.43 11.36
N PRO A 182 13.56 0.12 11.47
CA PRO A 182 14.52 -0.93 11.15
C PRO A 182 14.70 -1.18 9.65
N LEU A 183 13.99 -0.44 8.79
CA LEU A 183 14.11 -0.52 7.33
C LEU A 183 14.26 0.88 6.70
N PRO A 184 14.92 1.00 5.54
CA PRO A 184 14.82 2.21 4.72
C PRO A 184 13.36 2.54 4.39
N LEU A 185 12.97 3.79 4.60
CA LEU A 185 11.61 4.25 4.40
C LEU A 185 11.44 5.01 3.09
N GLY A 186 10.31 4.77 2.45
CA GLY A 186 9.81 5.57 1.35
C GLY A 186 8.38 6.01 1.56
N MET A 187 7.91 6.89 0.67
CA MET A 187 6.57 7.49 0.78
C MET A 187 5.99 7.78 -0.59
N VAL A 188 4.65 7.70 -0.71
CA VAL A 188 3.94 8.23 -1.88
C VAL A 188 3.82 9.75 -1.74
N LEU A 189 4.46 10.50 -2.63
CA LEU A 189 4.46 11.97 -2.62
C LEU A 189 3.26 12.56 -3.37
N GLY A 190 2.71 11.84 -4.34
CA GLY A 190 1.63 12.40 -5.13
C GLY A 190 0.91 11.42 -6.03
N GLY A 191 -0.25 11.89 -6.52
CA GLY A 191 -1.14 11.17 -7.43
C GLY A 191 -2.47 10.79 -6.77
N PHE A 192 -3.34 10.12 -7.53
CA PHE A 192 -4.65 9.70 -7.02
C PHE A 192 -4.51 8.52 -6.07
N TRP A 193 -4.50 8.79 -4.76
CA TRP A 193 -4.60 7.78 -3.71
C TRP A 193 -6.06 7.33 -3.56
N PRO A 194 -6.37 6.02 -3.54
CA PRO A 194 -7.75 5.57 -3.42
C PRO A 194 -8.30 5.83 -2.02
N MET A 195 -9.58 6.19 -1.96
CA MET A 195 -10.35 6.26 -0.71
C MET A 195 -10.80 4.87 -0.24
N GLY A 196 -10.90 3.92 -1.17
CA GLY A 196 -11.34 2.57 -0.84
C GLY A 196 -11.17 1.60 -2.01
N ILE A 197 -11.07 0.33 -1.66
CA ILE A 197 -10.96 -0.78 -2.59
C ILE A 197 -11.98 -1.84 -2.17
N GLY A 198 -12.86 -2.22 -3.10
CA GLY A 198 -13.88 -3.22 -2.88
C GLY A 198 -13.90 -4.26 -3.99
N ARG A 199 -14.67 -5.34 -3.80
CA ARG A 199 -14.89 -6.36 -4.84
C ARG A 199 -16.02 -5.97 -5.80
N HIS A 200 -17.10 -5.46 -5.21
CA HIS A 200 -18.33 -5.17 -5.92
C HIS A 200 -18.32 -3.73 -6.43
N ALA A 201 -18.80 -3.54 -7.65
CA ALA A 201 -19.10 -2.21 -8.14
C ALA A 201 -20.33 -1.68 -7.38
N PRO A 202 -20.32 -0.41 -6.94
CA PRO A 202 -21.51 0.20 -6.38
C PRO A 202 -22.64 0.18 -7.42
N GLU A 203 -23.83 -0.21 -7.00
CA GLU A 203 -24.99 -0.27 -7.88
C GLU A 203 -25.31 1.13 -8.45
N GLY A 204 -25.61 1.19 -9.75
CA GLY A 204 -25.91 2.44 -10.44
C GLY A 204 -24.71 3.34 -10.76
N ILE A 205 -23.49 2.99 -10.31
CA ILE A 205 -22.28 3.78 -10.62
C ILE A 205 -21.54 3.17 -11.82
N LYS A 206 -21.38 3.98 -12.88
CA LYS A 206 -20.62 3.57 -14.06
C LYS A 206 -19.11 3.72 -13.82
N PRO A 207 -18.29 2.69 -14.18
CA PRO A 207 -16.85 2.80 -14.10
C PRO A 207 -16.29 3.94 -14.96
N GLY A 208 -15.32 4.67 -14.42
CA GLY A 208 -14.67 5.78 -15.11
C GLY A 208 -15.52 7.04 -15.25
N GLU A 209 -16.72 7.08 -14.66
CA GLU A 209 -17.54 8.29 -14.61
C GLU A 209 -17.50 8.91 -13.21
N PRO A 210 -17.43 10.26 -13.11
CA PRO A 210 -17.56 10.94 -11.83
C PRO A 210 -18.94 10.73 -11.20
N PHE A 211 -18.99 10.60 -9.87
CA PHE A 211 -20.21 10.60 -9.06
C PHE A 211 -20.00 11.42 -7.78
N GLN A 212 -21.08 11.79 -7.09
CA GLN A 212 -21.00 12.59 -5.86
C GLN A 212 -21.47 11.80 -4.63
N SER A 213 -20.84 12.06 -3.48
CA SER A 213 -21.36 11.62 -2.18
C SER A 213 -22.54 12.48 -1.73
N PRO A 214 -23.30 12.04 -0.71
CA PRO A 214 -24.32 12.88 -0.06
C PRO A 214 -23.77 14.20 0.50
N LYS A 215 -22.46 14.30 0.72
CA LYS A 215 -21.77 15.53 1.18
C LYS A 215 -21.29 16.42 0.02
N GLY A 216 -21.58 16.08 -1.23
CA GLY A 216 -21.18 16.84 -2.41
C GLY A 216 -19.73 16.65 -2.84
N GLU A 217 -19.02 15.67 -2.26
CA GLU A 217 -17.64 15.34 -2.67
C GLU A 217 -17.69 14.48 -3.93
N SER A 218 -16.83 14.78 -4.91
CA SER A 218 -16.75 14.04 -6.17
C SER A 218 -15.76 12.87 -6.08
N PHE A 219 -16.14 11.75 -6.67
CA PHE A 219 -15.37 10.52 -6.75
C PHE A 219 -15.48 9.89 -8.14
N TRP A 220 -14.63 8.92 -8.44
CA TRP A 220 -14.75 8.09 -9.64
C TRP A 220 -14.25 6.67 -9.33
N THR A 221 -14.69 5.70 -10.12
CA THR A 221 -14.27 4.31 -9.93
C THR A 221 -13.42 3.79 -11.08
N ARG A 222 -12.51 2.87 -10.79
CA ARG A 222 -11.75 2.12 -11.80
C ARG A 222 -11.67 0.66 -11.42
N LYS A 223 -11.75 -0.22 -12.42
CA LYS A 223 -11.61 -1.65 -12.22
C LYS A 223 -10.20 -2.12 -12.55
N PHE A 224 -9.60 -2.89 -11.63
CA PHE A 224 -8.33 -3.58 -11.81
C PHE A 224 -8.50 -5.03 -11.36
N GLY A 225 -8.59 -5.96 -12.33
CA GLY A 225 -8.95 -7.35 -12.04
C GLY A 225 -10.33 -7.45 -11.38
N GLN A 226 -10.44 -8.15 -10.26
CA GLN A 226 -11.65 -8.21 -9.45
C GLN A 226 -11.81 -7.03 -8.47
N ASN A 227 -10.85 -6.11 -8.40
CA ASN A 227 -10.92 -4.96 -7.51
C ASN A 227 -11.58 -3.76 -8.19
N THR A 228 -12.53 -3.15 -7.49
CA THR A 228 -13.11 -1.85 -7.78
C THR A 228 -12.47 -0.82 -6.86
N TRP A 229 -11.73 0.11 -7.44
CA TRP A 229 -11.05 1.18 -6.74
C TRP A 229 -11.91 2.42 -6.80
N VAL A 230 -12.06 3.11 -5.67
CA VAL A 230 -12.77 4.38 -5.55
C VAL A 230 -11.75 5.46 -5.27
N PHE A 231 -11.66 6.44 -6.16
CA PHE A 231 -10.73 7.55 -6.04
C PHE A 231 -11.48 8.86 -5.78
N PRO A 232 -10.91 9.75 -4.96
CA PRO A 232 -11.44 11.09 -4.82
C PRO A 232 -11.15 11.92 -6.08
N ALA A 233 -11.89 13.01 -6.26
CA ALA A 233 -11.68 13.95 -7.37
C ALA A 233 -10.47 14.88 -7.20
N TRP A 234 -9.63 14.62 -6.21
CA TRP A 234 -8.44 15.39 -5.89
C TRP A 234 -7.25 14.44 -5.68
N PRO A 235 -6.05 14.77 -6.15
CA PRO A 235 -4.86 13.96 -5.89
C PRO A 235 -4.33 14.19 -4.48
N LEU A 236 -3.60 13.21 -3.95
CA LEU A 236 -2.62 13.45 -2.89
C LEU A 236 -1.48 14.27 -3.49
N ASP A 237 -0.99 15.27 -2.76
CA ASP A 237 0.24 15.99 -3.10
C ASP A 237 0.95 16.48 -1.83
N LEU A 238 2.15 15.92 -1.60
CA LEU A 238 3.09 16.28 -0.54
C LEU A 238 4.46 16.60 -1.14
N SER A 239 4.53 16.94 -2.43
CA SER A 239 5.78 17.22 -3.13
C SER A 239 6.56 18.37 -2.49
N ALA A 240 5.85 19.38 -1.96
CA ALA A 240 6.45 20.50 -1.24
C ALA A 240 7.18 20.08 0.06
N LYS A 241 6.85 18.90 0.61
CA LYS A 241 7.44 18.34 1.83
C LYS A 241 8.60 17.38 1.56
N LYS A 242 8.93 17.11 0.29
CA LYS A 242 9.99 16.17 -0.07
C LYS A 242 11.32 16.46 0.63
N ALA A 243 11.80 17.71 0.61
CA ALA A 243 13.07 18.08 1.23
C ALA A 243 13.06 17.87 2.75
N GLU A 244 11.91 18.15 3.40
CA GLU A 244 11.70 17.95 4.84
C GLU A 244 11.74 16.45 5.20
N LEU A 245 11.09 15.62 4.38
CA LEU A 245 11.09 14.16 4.50
C LEU A 245 12.48 13.56 4.25
N GLU A 246 13.21 14.03 3.24
CA GLU A 246 14.60 13.60 2.99
C GLU A 246 15.51 13.94 4.17
N ALA A 247 15.37 15.13 4.74
CA ALA A 247 16.12 15.55 5.93
C ALA A 247 15.79 14.69 7.16
N ALA A 248 14.53 14.26 7.31
CA ALA A 248 14.11 13.35 8.37
C ALA A 248 14.64 11.92 8.21
N GLY A 249 15.00 11.50 6.99
CA GLY A 249 15.62 10.20 6.72
C GLY A 249 14.88 9.30 5.73
N TYR A 250 13.83 9.78 5.07
CA TYR A 250 13.23 9.07 3.93
C TYR A 250 14.22 8.99 2.78
N SER A 251 14.30 7.82 2.13
CA SER A 251 15.37 7.51 1.19
C SER A 251 14.93 7.24 -0.24
N PHE A 252 13.61 7.22 -0.50
CA PHE A 252 13.00 7.08 -1.83
C PHE A 252 11.51 7.47 -1.80
N PHE A 253 10.96 7.84 -2.96
CA PHE A 253 9.57 8.29 -3.05
C PHE A 253 8.84 7.66 -4.24
N ALA A 254 7.51 7.64 -4.19
CA ALA A 254 6.66 7.22 -5.31
C ALA A 254 5.73 8.34 -5.76
N GLN A 255 5.57 8.48 -7.08
CA GLN A 255 4.53 9.28 -7.72
C GLN A 255 3.58 8.32 -8.45
N LEU A 256 2.29 8.38 -8.14
CA LEU A 256 1.28 7.57 -8.82
C LEU A 256 0.80 8.28 -10.09
N ASP A 257 1.15 7.73 -11.25
CA ASP A 257 0.67 8.15 -12.56
C ASP A 257 -0.64 7.42 -12.90
N GLY A 258 -1.74 8.00 -12.40
CA GLY A 258 -3.09 7.58 -12.69
C GLY A 258 -3.86 8.72 -13.34
N ALA A 259 -4.17 8.59 -14.64
CA ALA A 259 -5.00 9.58 -15.32
C ALA A 259 -6.46 9.49 -14.81
N PRO A 260 -7.02 10.58 -14.27
CA PRO A 260 -8.44 10.64 -13.95
C PRO A 260 -9.28 10.63 -15.24
N PRO A 261 -10.59 10.36 -15.15
CA PRO A 261 -11.50 10.55 -16.27
C PRO A 261 -11.39 11.96 -16.85
N LYS A 262 -11.41 12.09 -18.18
CA LYS A 262 -11.34 13.41 -18.85
C LYS A 262 -12.48 14.36 -18.45
N THR A 263 -13.61 13.80 -18.03
CA THR A 263 -14.81 14.52 -17.59
C THR A 263 -14.76 14.95 -16.12
N LEU A 264 -13.72 14.54 -15.37
CA LEU A 264 -13.59 14.88 -13.97
C LEU A 264 -13.08 16.33 -13.82
N ALA A 265 -13.89 17.18 -13.19
CA ALA A 265 -13.40 18.44 -12.67
C ALA A 265 -12.52 18.16 -11.45
N VAL A 266 -11.20 18.23 -11.63
CA VAL A 266 -10.25 18.05 -10.52
C VAL A 266 -10.31 19.28 -9.63
N ASN A 267 -10.72 19.09 -8.38
CA ASN A 267 -10.77 20.16 -7.41
C ASN A 267 -9.49 20.14 -6.55
N PRO A 268 -8.91 21.30 -6.19
CA PRO A 268 -7.85 21.33 -5.19
C PRO A 268 -8.42 20.90 -3.83
N ARG A 269 -7.74 19.97 -3.15
CA ARG A 269 -8.10 19.61 -1.76
C ARG A 269 -7.79 20.81 -0.85
N PRO A 270 -8.69 21.17 0.07
CA PRO A 270 -8.35 22.10 1.15
C PRO A 270 -7.33 21.46 2.10
N GLY A 271 -6.15 22.08 2.23
CA GLY A 271 -5.07 21.62 3.11
C GLY A 271 -4.23 20.48 2.54
N LEU A 272 -3.13 20.15 3.25
CA LEU A 272 -2.24 19.06 2.89
C LEU A 272 -2.81 17.72 3.35
N PHE A 273 -2.55 16.65 2.61
CA PHE A 273 -3.08 15.31 2.88
C PHE A 273 -2.63 14.83 4.27
N ASN A 274 -3.51 14.90 5.27
CA ASN A 274 -3.33 14.52 6.69
C ASN A 274 -2.15 15.16 7.43
N TRP A 275 -1.30 15.92 6.74
CA TRP A 275 -0.07 16.51 7.29
C TRP A 275 -0.33 17.37 8.53
N ASP A 276 -1.33 18.24 8.46
CA ASP A 276 -1.73 19.13 9.55
C ASP A 276 -2.75 18.48 10.50
N GLY A 277 -3.13 17.23 10.23
CA GLY A 277 -4.04 16.46 11.07
C GLY A 277 -3.35 15.94 12.32
N ARG A 278 -4.12 15.77 13.40
CA ARG A 278 -3.74 14.91 14.52
C ARG A 278 -4.49 13.59 14.33
N LEU A 279 -3.81 12.45 14.46
CA LEU A 279 -4.49 11.17 14.64
C LEU A 279 -5.39 11.31 15.88
N LEU A 280 -6.69 11.06 15.71
CA LEU A 280 -7.69 11.10 16.78
C LEU A 280 -7.39 10.06 17.86
#